data_AF-A0A645CWB0-F1
#
_entry.id   AF-A0A645CWB0-F1
#
_cell.length_a   1.000
_cell.length_b   1.000
_cell.length_c   1.000
_cell.angle_alpha   90.00
_cell.angle_beta   90.00
_cell.angle_gamma   90.00
#
_symmetry.space_group_name_H-M   'P 1'
#
loop_
_entity.id
_entity.type
_entity.pdbx_description
1 polymer ?
#
loop_
_entity_poly.entity_id
_entity_poly.type
_entity_poly.pdbx_seq_one_letter_code
_entity_poly.pdbx_strand_id
1 'polypeptide(L)'
;MIGNASCFLTPFYATIKFDTLKGGNDGKGYSFTIALNIENSDIQDTDIKVHREMQTQFFEMELQSVKKGIHPENGEKLSDIKTRDWGAGGSYKWTAQWDGKDLIRYSSYYTGKVDDVYFNMDVDGDDISVPEEVADKLASLAKESLTYKSLRSRIIKK
;
A
#
# COMPACT_ATOMS: atom_id res chain seq x y z
N MET A 1 11.79 -9.81 -9.97
CA MET A 1 11.02 -11.06 -9.79
C MET A 1 9.79 -10.70 -8.96
N ILE A 2 8.58 -11.01 -9.41
CA ILE A 2 7.36 -10.81 -8.60
C ILE A 2 7.40 -11.86 -7.51
N GLY A 3 7.38 -11.46 -6.23
CA GLY A 3 7.24 -12.41 -5.14
C GLY A 3 5.81 -12.97 -5.07
N ASN A 4 5.44 -13.56 -3.95
CA ASN A 4 4.13 -14.20 -3.83
C ASN A 4 3.02 -13.14 -3.84
N ALA A 5 1.96 -13.37 -4.61
CA ALA A 5 0.74 -12.59 -4.51
C ALA A 5 -0.32 -13.45 -3.82
N SER A 6 -0.92 -12.95 -2.75
CA SER A 6 -2.11 -13.54 -2.14
C SER A 6 -3.32 -12.67 -2.43
N CYS A 7 -4.44 -13.31 -2.75
CA CYS A 7 -5.71 -12.63 -2.94
C CYS A 7 -6.74 -13.28 -2.03
N PHE A 8 -7.34 -12.48 -1.16
CA PHE A 8 -8.50 -12.85 -0.38
C PHE A 8 -9.73 -12.20 -1.01
N LEU A 9 -10.66 -13.03 -1.48
CA LEU A 9 -11.90 -12.58 -2.10
C LEU A 9 -13.07 -12.93 -1.19
N THR A 10 -13.84 -11.92 -0.81
CA THR A 10 -15.15 -12.09 -0.18
C THR A 10 -16.24 -11.71 -1.18
N PRO A 11 -17.53 -11.93 -0.86
CA PRO A 11 -18.63 -11.52 -1.74
C PRO A 11 -18.67 -10.01 -2.08
N PHE A 12 -17.96 -9.17 -1.30
CA PHE A 12 -18.16 -7.72 -1.29
C PHE A 12 -16.88 -6.90 -1.36
N TYR A 13 -15.72 -7.50 -1.08
CA TYR A 13 -14.43 -6.85 -1.26
C TYR A 13 -13.35 -7.88 -1.62
N ALA A 14 -12.24 -7.38 -2.16
CA ALA A 14 -11.05 -8.16 -2.42
C ALA A 14 -9.84 -7.47 -1.76
N THR A 15 -9.02 -8.26 -1.08
CA THR A 15 -7.69 -7.82 -0.63
C THR A 15 -6.65 -8.53 -1.46
N ILE A 16 -5.76 -7.79 -2.10
CA ILE A 16 -4.60 -8.33 -2.81
C ILE A 16 -3.35 -7.88 -2.08
N LYS A 17 -2.52 -8.82 -1.64
CA LYS A 17 -1.23 -8.55 -1.04
C LYS A 17 -0.13 -9.09 -1.94
N PHE A 18 0.83 -8.24 -2.27
CA PHE A 18 2.03 -8.62 -2.99
C PHE A 18 3.19 -8.65 -2.00
N ASP A 19 3.74 -9.84 -1.77
CA ASP A 19 4.97 -10.02 -1.03
C ASP A 19 6.14 -9.74 -1.97
N THR A 20 6.99 -8.79 -1.60
CA THR A 20 8.35 -8.58 -2.11
C THR A 20 8.49 -8.69 -3.64
N LEU A 21 8.22 -7.58 -4.33
CA LEU A 21 8.79 -7.37 -5.67
C LEU A 21 10.28 -7.05 -5.52
N LYS A 22 11.14 -8.06 -5.68
CA LYS A 22 12.61 -7.85 -5.74
C LYS A 22 12.93 -7.06 -7.00
N GLY A 23 13.11 -5.75 -6.86
CA GLY A 23 13.74 -4.86 -7.83
C GLY A 23 15.21 -4.69 -7.48
N GLY A 24 16.08 -4.59 -8.48
CA GLY A 24 17.49 -4.33 -8.28
C GLY A 24 17.86 -3.02 -8.96
N ASN A 25 18.46 -2.11 -8.21
CA ASN A 25 19.34 -1.09 -8.77
C ASN A 25 20.74 -1.39 -8.20
N ASP A 26 21.75 -1.52 -9.06
CA ASP A 26 23.14 -1.77 -8.66
C ASP A 26 23.39 -2.99 -7.74
N GLY A 27 22.55 -4.03 -7.85
CA GLY A 27 22.71 -5.28 -7.08
C GLY A 27 22.13 -5.26 -5.66
N LYS A 28 21.53 -4.16 -5.22
CA LYS A 28 20.80 -4.06 -3.93
C LYS A 28 19.30 -4.25 -4.16
N GLY A 29 18.74 -5.26 -3.50
CA GLY A 29 17.31 -5.57 -3.58
C GLY A 29 16.51 -4.74 -2.58
N TYR A 30 15.40 -4.15 -3.02
CA TYR A 30 14.39 -3.62 -2.11
C TYR A 30 13.18 -4.56 -2.03
N SER A 31 12.59 -4.63 -0.84
CA SER A 31 11.38 -5.42 -0.56
C SER A 31 10.24 -4.46 -0.33
N PHE A 32 9.18 -4.57 -1.12
CA PHE A 32 7.95 -3.83 -0.86
C PHE A 32 6.76 -4.72 -0.70
N THR A 33 5.89 -4.31 0.23
CA THR A 33 4.58 -4.89 0.44
C THR A 33 3.56 -3.92 -0.13
N ILE A 34 2.74 -4.39 -1.07
CA ILE A 34 1.54 -3.65 -1.51
C ILE A 34 0.34 -4.40 -0.99
N ALA A 35 -0.52 -3.70 -0.27
CA ALA A 35 -1.87 -4.15 0.04
C ALA A 35 -2.87 -3.30 -0.75
N LEU A 36 -3.72 -3.95 -1.54
CA LEU A 36 -4.86 -3.34 -2.23
C LEU A 36 -6.14 -3.85 -1.60
N ASN A 37 -7.01 -2.97 -1.14
CA ASN A 37 -8.38 -3.28 -0.75
C ASN A 37 -9.33 -2.69 -1.78
N ILE A 38 -10.15 -3.54 -2.38
CA ILE A 38 -10.99 -3.19 -3.53
C ILE A 38 -12.42 -3.54 -3.18
N GLU A 39 -13.25 -2.53 -3.06
CA GLU A 39 -14.65 -2.70 -2.66
C GLU A 39 -15.60 -2.85 -3.85
N ASN A 40 -16.72 -3.53 -3.62
CA ASN A 40 -17.85 -3.52 -4.53
C ASN A 40 -18.76 -2.31 -4.25
N SER A 41 -18.49 -1.19 -4.91
CA SER A 41 -19.25 0.06 -4.74
C SER A 41 -20.74 -0.03 -5.04
N ASP A 42 -21.12 -0.94 -5.93
CA ASP A 42 -22.49 -1.06 -6.45
C ASP A 42 -23.48 -1.75 -5.49
N ILE A 43 -23.00 -2.30 -4.37
CA ILE A 43 -23.87 -2.99 -3.43
C ILE A 43 -24.42 -1.99 -2.39
N GLN A 44 -25.75 -2.01 -2.23
CA GLN A 44 -26.50 -1.16 -1.29
C GLN A 44 -26.88 -1.85 0.03
N ASP A 45 -26.27 -3.00 0.32
CA ASP A 45 -26.46 -3.72 1.58
C ASP A 45 -25.92 -2.90 2.75
N THR A 46 -26.71 -2.80 3.82
CA THR A 46 -26.41 -2.01 5.01
C THR A 46 -25.15 -2.45 5.73
N ASP A 47 -24.86 -3.75 5.83
CA ASP A 47 -23.69 -4.25 6.55
C ASP A 47 -22.40 -3.93 5.79
N ILE A 48 -22.47 -3.96 4.45
CA ILE A 48 -21.37 -3.58 3.57
C ILE A 48 -21.13 -2.07 3.63
N LYS A 49 -22.19 -1.28 3.72
CA LYS A 49 -22.07 0.17 3.88
C LYS A 49 -21.34 0.53 5.18
N VAL A 50 -21.67 -0.12 6.29
CA VAL A 50 -20.96 0.05 7.56
C VAL A 50 -19.49 -0.34 7.43
N HIS A 51 -19.20 -1.47 6.78
CA HIS A 51 -17.83 -1.88 6.53
C HIS A 51 -17.03 -0.85 5.71
N ARG A 52 -17.62 -0.32 4.63
CA ARG A 52 -17.02 0.74 3.80
C ARG A 52 -16.74 2.00 4.59
N GLU A 53 -17.70 2.43 5.42
CA GLU A 53 -17.54 3.60 6.27
C GLU A 53 -16.39 3.39 7.26
N MET A 54 -16.27 2.21 7.87
CA MET A 54 -15.14 1.87 8.74
C MET A 54 -13.81 1.86 7.99
N GLN A 55 -13.74 1.28 6.79
CA GLN A 55 -12.51 1.30 5.98
C GLN A 55 -12.12 2.72 5.57
N THR A 56 -13.10 3.55 5.18
CA THR A 56 -12.88 4.96 4.83
C THR A 56 -12.31 5.72 6.01
N GLN A 57 -12.89 5.56 7.21
CA GLN A 57 -12.39 6.21 8.42
C GLN A 57 -10.98 5.75 8.78
N PHE A 58 -10.70 4.45 8.68
CA PHE A 58 -9.36 3.92 8.93
C PHE A 58 -8.34 4.50 7.96
N PHE A 59 -8.64 4.53 6.66
CA PHE A 59 -7.81 5.16 5.64
C PHE A 59 -7.57 6.65 5.93
N GLU A 60 -8.62 7.39 6.28
CA GLU A 60 -8.50 8.81 6.62
C GLU A 60 -7.58 9.02 7.83
N MET A 61 -7.66 8.18 8.85
CA MET A 61 -6.76 8.22 10.00
C MET A 61 -5.30 7.93 9.63
N GLU A 62 -5.04 6.93 8.79
CA GLU A 62 -3.70 6.63 8.26
C GLU A 62 -3.15 7.82 7.47
N LEU A 63 -3.94 8.35 6.54
CA LEU A 63 -3.56 9.50 5.70
C LEU A 63 -3.26 10.75 6.55
N GLN A 64 -4.02 10.98 7.62
CA GLN A 64 -3.75 12.08 8.55
C GLN A 64 -2.45 11.87 9.33
N SER A 65 -2.14 10.63 9.72
CA SER A 65 -0.85 10.31 10.37
C SER A 65 0.31 10.61 9.45
N VAL A 66 0.24 10.18 8.19
CA VAL A 66 1.28 10.46 7.17
C VAL A 66 1.43 11.95 6.93
N LYS A 67 0.32 12.70 6.80
CA LYS A 67 0.36 14.17 6.63
C LYS A 67 0.97 14.90 7.84
N LYS A 68 0.89 14.31 9.04
CA LYS A 68 1.58 14.79 10.24
C LYS A 68 3.04 14.34 10.31
N GLY A 69 3.52 13.58 9.32
CA GLY A 69 4.87 13.06 9.26
C GLY A 69 5.10 11.86 10.16
N ILE A 70 4.06 11.05 10.41
CA ILE A 70 4.10 9.89 11.30
C ILE A 70 3.71 8.66 10.49
N HIS A 71 4.54 7.62 10.55
CA HIS A 71 4.21 6.32 10.00
C HIS A 71 3.20 5.60 10.91
N PRO A 72 2.07 5.11 10.38
CA PRO A 72 0.96 4.63 11.19
C PRO A 72 1.23 3.34 11.98
N GLU A 73 2.08 2.43 11.48
CA GLU A 73 2.31 1.13 12.15
C GLU A 73 3.39 1.14 13.23
N ASN A 74 4.40 2.01 13.11
CA ASN A 74 5.60 2.01 13.95
C ASN A 74 5.87 3.38 14.61
N GLY A 75 5.08 4.41 14.30
CA GLY A 75 5.19 5.74 14.92
C GLY A 75 6.45 6.52 14.53
N GLU A 76 7.22 6.02 13.57
CA GLU A 76 8.46 6.64 13.12
C GLU A 76 8.20 7.92 12.34
N LYS A 77 9.13 8.88 12.46
CA LYS A 77 8.99 10.18 11.80
C LYS A 77 9.38 10.09 10.33
N LEU A 78 8.45 10.42 9.45
CA LEU A 78 8.69 10.56 8.02
C LEU A 78 9.42 11.88 7.70
N SER A 79 10.37 11.79 6.77
CA SER A 79 11.01 12.87 6.02
C SER A 79 10.40 12.98 4.62
N ASP A 80 10.60 14.15 4.01
CA ASP A 80 10.31 14.40 2.58
C ASP A 80 8.87 14.07 2.14
N ILE A 81 7.90 14.31 3.03
CA ILE A 81 6.49 14.00 2.84
C ILE A 81 5.97 14.57 1.51
N LYS A 82 5.36 13.72 0.69
CA LYS A 82 4.72 14.04 -0.57
C LYS A 82 3.22 13.84 -0.44
N THR A 83 2.46 14.85 -0.84
CA THR A 83 1.00 14.79 -0.94
C THR A 83 0.58 14.76 -2.41
N ARG A 84 -0.48 14.03 -2.69
CA ARG A 84 -1.08 13.83 -4.01
C ARG A 84 -2.61 13.93 -3.88
N ASP A 85 -3.28 14.02 -5.01
CA ASP A 85 -4.75 13.93 -5.08
C ASP A 85 -5.25 12.56 -4.61
N TRP A 86 -4.51 11.50 -4.93
CA TRP A 86 -4.81 10.14 -4.52
C TRP A 86 -4.34 9.78 -3.10
N GLY A 87 -3.48 10.55 -2.43
CA GLY A 87 -2.91 10.13 -1.15
C GLY A 87 -1.68 10.89 -0.67
N ALA A 88 -0.87 10.26 0.18
CA ALA A 88 0.39 10.83 0.66
C ALA A 88 1.39 9.74 1.07
N GLY A 89 2.66 10.10 1.14
CA GLY A 89 3.72 9.23 1.64
C GLY A 89 5.02 9.96 1.94
N GLY A 90 6.02 9.24 2.44
CA GLY A 90 7.32 9.78 2.77
C GLY A 90 8.35 8.68 3.01
N SER A 91 9.56 9.07 3.37
CA SER A 91 10.64 8.15 3.74
C SER A 91 11.00 8.30 5.21
N TYR A 92 11.63 7.32 5.82
CA TYR A 92 12.21 7.43 7.15
C TYR A 92 13.46 6.56 7.23
N LYS A 93 14.30 6.82 8.21
CA LYS A 93 15.46 6.00 8.50
C LYS A 93 15.39 5.50 9.93
N TRP A 94 15.87 4.29 10.14
CA TRP A 94 15.90 3.65 11.45
C TRP A 94 17.17 2.82 11.58
N THR A 95 17.57 2.50 12.81
CA THR A 95 18.79 1.71 13.06
C THR A 95 18.40 0.27 13.36
N ALA A 96 18.96 -0.67 12.60
CA ALA A 96 18.82 -2.10 12.82
C ALA A 96 20.12 -2.70 13.36
N GLN A 97 20.04 -3.75 14.18
CA GLN A 97 21.21 -4.56 14.50
C GLN A 97 21.32 -5.76 13.56
N TRP A 98 22.47 -5.91 12.92
CA TRP A 98 22.82 -7.05 12.10
C TRP A 98 24.23 -7.52 12.43
N ASP A 99 24.36 -8.79 12.83
CA ASP A 99 25.66 -9.41 13.17
C ASP A 99 26.48 -8.59 14.18
N GLY A 100 25.80 -8.07 15.22
CA GLY A 100 26.41 -7.27 16.28
C GLY A 100 26.84 -5.85 15.86
N LYS A 101 26.43 -5.38 14.67
CA LYS A 101 26.69 -4.02 14.17
C LYS A 101 25.39 -3.27 13.96
N ASP A 102 25.41 -1.98 14.29
CA ASP A 102 24.34 -1.06 13.94
C ASP A 102 24.40 -0.71 12.45
N LEU A 103 23.27 -0.84 11.78
CA LEU A 103 23.08 -0.58 10.36
C LEU A 103 21.95 0.44 10.20
N ILE A 104 22.19 1.50 9.44
CA ILE A 104 21.14 2.47 9.12
C ILE A 104 20.33 1.92 7.95
N ARG A 105 19.03 1.74 8.17
CA ARG A 105 18.03 1.31 7.18
C ARG A 105 17.23 2.51 6.70
N TYR A 106 16.75 2.43 5.47
CA TYR A 106 15.89 3.43 4.85
C TYR A 106 14.60 2.76 4.39
N SER A 107 13.48 3.36 4.77
CA SER A 107 12.15 2.82 4.52
C SER A 107 11.26 3.91 3.96
N SER A 108 10.18 3.52 3.29
CA SER A 108 9.22 4.46 2.70
C SER A 108 7.81 3.93 2.76
N TYR A 109 6.87 4.83 3.04
CA TYR A 109 5.48 4.50 3.21
C TYR A 109 4.60 5.43 2.38
N TYR A 110 3.62 4.84 1.69
CA TYR A 110 2.59 5.56 0.93
C TYR A 110 1.23 4.95 1.23
N THR A 111 0.26 5.82 1.52
CA THR A 111 -1.15 5.47 1.66
C THR A 111 -1.96 6.26 0.64
N GLY A 112 -2.87 5.58 -0.06
CA GLY A 112 -3.68 6.21 -1.09
C GLY A 112 -5.04 5.55 -1.30
N LYS A 113 -5.92 6.33 -1.94
CA LYS A 113 -7.23 5.92 -2.39
C LYS A 113 -7.48 6.47 -3.79
N VAL A 114 -7.94 5.59 -4.67
CA VAL A 114 -8.43 5.94 -6.01
C VAL A 114 -9.77 5.23 -6.18
N ASP A 115 -10.83 6.01 -6.34
CA ASP A 115 -12.21 5.50 -6.41
C ASP A 115 -12.51 4.55 -5.23
N ASP A 116 -12.79 3.28 -5.51
CA ASP A 116 -13.10 2.23 -4.52
C ASP A 116 -11.89 1.35 -4.16
N VAL A 117 -10.68 1.78 -4.57
CA VAL A 117 -9.42 1.08 -4.32
C VAL A 117 -8.63 1.84 -3.28
N TYR A 118 -8.45 1.22 -2.12
CA TYR A 118 -7.51 1.66 -1.10
C TYR A 118 -6.21 0.90 -1.29
N PHE A 119 -5.09 1.59 -1.14
CA PHE A 119 -3.78 0.96 -1.18
C PHE A 119 -2.84 1.51 -0.13
N ASN A 120 -2.08 0.60 0.45
CA ASN A 120 -0.93 0.90 1.30
C ASN A 120 0.29 0.24 0.70
N MET A 121 1.39 0.97 0.70
CA MET A 121 2.68 0.51 0.22
C MET A 121 3.75 0.86 1.24
N ASP A 122 4.50 -0.15 1.65
CA ASP A 122 5.65 -0.01 2.55
C ASP A 122 6.87 -0.68 1.91
N VAL A 123 8.03 -0.02 2.01
CA VAL A 123 9.35 -0.53 1.62
C VAL A 123 10.24 -0.54 2.84
N ASP A 124 10.91 -1.67 3.01
CA ASP A 124 12.04 -1.79 3.91
C ASP A 124 13.31 -2.19 3.13
N GLY A 125 14.41 -1.45 3.33
CA GLY A 125 15.58 -1.56 2.46
C GLY A 125 16.91 -1.01 3.01
N ASP A 126 17.99 -1.58 2.48
CA ASP A 126 19.40 -1.17 2.69
C ASP A 126 19.83 -0.10 1.68
N ASP A 127 19.34 1.14 1.84
CA ASP A 127 19.67 2.37 1.07
C ASP A 127 18.65 2.83 0.01
N ILE A 128 17.61 2.04 -0.30
CA ILE A 128 16.69 2.37 -1.40
C ILE A 128 15.25 2.44 -0.90
N SER A 129 14.67 3.64 -0.92
CA SER A 129 13.25 3.93 -0.70
C SER A 129 12.38 3.50 -1.89
N VAL A 130 11.05 3.37 -1.70
CA VAL A 130 10.12 3.26 -2.84
C VAL A 130 10.43 4.42 -3.81
N PRO A 131 10.68 4.16 -5.10
CA PRO A 131 10.61 5.22 -6.09
C PRO A 131 9.17 5.74 -6.12
N GLU A 132 8.99 7.04 -5.90
CA GLU A 132 7.69 7.74 -5.96
C GLU A 132 6.86 7.34 -7.19
N GLU A 133 7.53 7.10 -8.31
CA GLU A 133 6.98 6.62 -9.58
C GLU A 133 6.17 5.31 -9.46
N VAL A 134 6.53 4.42 -8.52
CA VAL A 134 5.80 3.17 -8.26
C VAL A 134 4.43 3.46 -7.64
N ALA A 135 4.37 4.41 -6.71
CA ALA A 135 3.10 4.82 -6.09
C ALA A 135 2.17 5.48 -7.12
N ASP A 136 2.73 6.39 -7.93
CA ASP A 136 1.98 7.05 -9.02
C ASP A 136 1.50 6.03 -10.07
N LYS A 137 2.34 5.06 -10.42
CA LYS A 137 1.95 4.00 -11.35
C LYS A 137 0.82 3.13 -10.79
N LEU A 138 0.87 2.81 -9.49
CA LEU A 138 -0.17 2.05 -8.83
C LEU A 138 -1.50 2.81 -8.82
N ALA A 139 -1.47 4.11 -8.51
CA ALA A 139 -2.66 4.97 -8.55
C ALA A 139 -3.27 5.06 -9.96
N SER A 140 -2.45 5.18 -11.01
CA SER A 140 -2.89 5.14 -12.41
C SER A 140 -3.54 3.79 -12.77
N LEU A 141 -2.91 2.67 -12.38
CA LEU A 141 -3.49 1.33 -12.61
C LEU A 141 -4.81 1.13 -11.86
N ALA A 142 -4.91 1.67 -10.64
CA ALA A 142 -6.13 1.64 -9.85
C ALA A 142 -7.29 2.31 -10.58
N LYS A 143 -7.04 3.53 -11.09
CA LYS A 143 -8.01 4.34 -11.84
C LYS A 143 -8.46 3.68 -13.14
N GLU A 144 -7.53 3.09 -13.88
CA GLU A 144 -7.77 2.63 -15.24
C GLU A 144 -8.39 1.23 -15.32
N SER A 145 -8.06 0.35 -14.36
CA SER A 145 -8.21 -1.10 -14.59
C SER A 145 -8.62 -1.96 -13.40
N LEU A 146 -8.60 -1.42 -12.18
CA LEU A 146 -8.92 -2.18 -10.97
C LEU A 146 -10.35 -1.91 -10.52
N THR A 147 -11.23 -2.87 -10.80
CA THR A 147 -12.58 -2.89 -10.23
C THR A 147 -12.86 -4.24 -9.56
N TYR A 148 -13.68 -4.23 -8.51
CA TYR A 148 -14.08 -5.45 -7.83
C TYR A 148 -14.74 -6.46 -8.79
N LYS A 149 -15.63 -6.00 -9.68
CA LYS A 149 -16.30 -6.86 -10.68
C LYS A 149 -15.30 -7.52 -11.63
N SER A 150 -14.31 -6.76 -12.11
CA SER A 150 -13.26 -7.30 -12.98
C SER A 150 -12.48 -8.41 -12.28
N LEU A 151 -12.07 -8.20 -11.03
CA LEU A 151 -11.36 -9.20 -10.23
C LEU A 151 -12.21 -10.44 -9.95
N ARG A 152 -13.45 -10.25 -9.47
CA ARG A 152 -14.39 -11.34 -9.20
C ARG A 152 -14.63 -12.20 -10.44
N SER A 153 -14.81 -11.59 -11.61
CA SER A 153 -15.02 -12.32 -12.87
C SER A 153 -13.80 -13.16 -13.31
N ARG A 154 -12.59 -12.74 -12.94
CA ARG A 154 -11.34 -13.45 -13.28
C ARG A 154 -11.05 -14.60 -12.31
N ILE A 155 -11.39 -14.43 -11.03
CA ILE A 155 -11.18 -15.44 -9.98
C ILE A 155 -12.26 -16.52 -10.04
N ILE A 156 -13.51 -16.15 -10.26
CA ILE A 156 -14.65 -17.09 -10.36
C ILE A 156 -14.76 -17.68 -11.78
N LYS A 157 -13.70 -17.64 -12.60
CA LYS A 157 -13.65 -18.51 -13.79
C LYS A 157 -13.43 -19.96 -13.35
N LYS A 158 -14.50 -20.60 -12.89
CA LYS A 158 -14.76 -22.03 -12.81
C LYS A 158 -16.24 -22.25 -12.52
#